data_AF-A0A7J4K6Y7-F1
#
_entry.id   AF-A0A7J4K6Y7-F1
#
_cell.length_a   1.000
_cell.length_b   1.000
_cell.length_c   1.000
_cell.angle_alpha   90.00
_cell.angle_beta   90.00
_cell.angle_gamma   90.00
#
_symmetry.space_group_name_H-M   'P 1'
#
loop_
_entity.id
_entity.type
_entity.pdbx_description
1 polymer ?
#
loop_
_entity_poly.entity_id
_entity_poly.type
_entity_poly.pdbx_seq_one_letter_code
_entity_poly.pdbx_strand_id
1 'polypeptide(L)'
;MTNINFGKETEKLTKLIRKDMPALDFLIWDLTPFIPLMHNWRKNIVFIECNRVAVDSLVELVAREYPDYEVYAGIKKPILRIKLVDKKASIVIIAREGKTRREVEGNRPKLEKCLVDLLYFSKSEILPISLTDILDLWEHYLSNTDLVKFNELYRYSLRRYLGWFVSIFAYYLSKKTVLKTDERHFKSGMKNLELLKLVSA
;
A
#
# COMPACT_ATOMS: atom_id res chain seq x y z
N MET A 1 -12.38 -14.41 -9.35
CA MET A 1 -11.62 -13.24 -8.89
C MET A 1 -12.00 -13.02 -7.43
N THR A 2 -11.03 -12.98 -6.53
CA THR A 2 -11.28 -12.99 -5.09
C THR A 2 -11.41 -11.55 -4.61
N ASN A 3 -12.59 -11.19 -4.11
CA ASN A 3 -12.83 -9.88 -3.52
C ASN A 3 -12.09 -9.78 -2.19
N ILE A 4 -11.10 -8.90 -2.10
CA ILE A 4 -10.53 -8.49 -0.82
C ILE A 4 -11.59 -7.71 -0.06
N ASN A 5 -11.88 -8.14 1.17
CA ASN A 5 -12.83 -7.48 2.06
C ASN A 5 -12.10 -6.46 2.93
N PHE A 6 -12.26 -5.18 2.57
CA PHE A 6 -11.88 -4.06 3.42
C PHE A 6 -12.88 -3.85 4.56
N GLY A 7 -12.45 -3.16 5.62
CA GLY A 7 -13.26 -2.94 6.82
C GLY A 7 -14.48 -2.05 6.59
N LYS A 8 -15.46 -2.12 7.51
CA LYS A 8 -16.70 -1.33 7.48
C LYS A 8 -16.44 0.17 7.49
N GLU A 9 -15.30 0.58 8.06
CA GLU A 9 -14.81 1.96 8.09
C GLU A 9 -14.65 2.53 6.67
N THR A 10 -14.15 1.73 5.72
CA THR A 10 -13.99 2.18 4.32
C THR A 10 -15.33 2.47 3.67
N GLU A 11 -16.37 1.68 3.95
CA GLU A 11 -17.71 1.91 3.41
C GLU A 11 -18.37 3.15 4.00
N LYS A 12 -18.21 3.38 5.30
CA LYS A 12 -18.72 4.58 5.98
C LYS A 12 -18.06 5.86 5.44
N LEU A 13 -16.74 5.86 5.33
CA LEU A 13 -15.99 6.98 4.75
C LEU A 13 -16.36 7.20 3.28
N THR A 14 -16.52 6.13 2.49
CA THR A 14 -16.97 6.24 1.09
C THR A 14 -18.32 6.95 0.99
N LYS A 15 -19.30 6.54 1.82
CA LYS A 15 -20.64 7.15 1.82
C LYS A 15 -20.59 8.62 2.23
N LEU A 16 -19.79 8.97 3.24
CA LEU A 16 -19.60 10.35 3.67
C LEU A 16 -19.01 11.20 2.52
N ILE A 17 -17.89 10.77 1.95
CA ILE A 17 -17.19 11.54 0.92
C ILE A 17 -18.07 11.70 -0.33
N ARG A 18 -18.83 10.67 -0.72
CA ARG A 18 -19.76 10.76 -1.85
C ARG A 18 -20.93 11.69 -1.60
N LYS A 19 -21.36 11.86 -0.35
CA LYS A 19 -22.43 12.78 0.03
C LYS A 19 -21.96 14.24 -0.02
N ASP A 20 -20.82 14.54 0.59
CA ASP A 20 -20.30 15.90 0.74
C ASP A 20 -19.47 16.38 -0.47
N MET A 21 -18.82 15.45 -1.17
CA MET A 21 -17.95 15.73 -2.32
C MET A 21 -18.26 14.78 -3.49
N PRO A 22 -19.47 14.83 -4.09
CA PRO A 22 -19.93 13.83 -5.06
C PRO A 22 -19.06 13.74 -6.32
N ALA A 23 -18.49 14.87 -6.75
CA ALA A 23 -17.61 14.95 -7.92
C ALA A 23 -16.16 14.51 -7.66
N LEU A 24 -15.78 14.23 -6.41
CA LEU A 24 -14.43 13.83 -6.08
C LEU A 24 -14.13 12.43 -6.65
N ASP A 25 -13.05 12.33 -7.42
CA ASP A 25 -12.42 11.05 -7.74
C ASP A 25 -11.47 10.68 -6.61
N PHE A 26 -11.76 9.56 -5.95
CA PHE A 26 -10.96 9.04 -4.85
C PHE A 26 -10.93 7.53 -4.85
N LEU A 27 -9.90 6.99 -4.22
CA LEU A 27 -9.72 5.58 -3.93
C LEU A 27 -9.55 5.42 -2.42
N ILE A 28 -10.21 4.42 -1.84
CA ILE A 28 -10.12 4.14 -0.41
C ILE A 28 -9.88 2.66 -0.15
N TRP A 29 -9.04 2.37 0.82
CA TRP A 29 -8.72 1.02 1.28
C TRP A 29 -8.17 1.05 2.70
N ASP A 30 -8.05 -0.11 3.35
CA ASP A 30 -7.55 -0.20 4.72
C ASP A 30 -6.69 -1.44 4.97
N LEU A 31 -6.15 -1.56 6.18
CA LEU A 31 -5.30 -2.67 6.59
C LEU A 31 -6.08 -3.93 7.03
N THR A 32 -7.42 -3.88 7.08
CA THR A 32 -8.24 -5.00 7.55
C THR A 32 -7.86 -6.35 6.94
N PRO A 33 -7.60 -6.48 5.61
CA PRO A 33 -7.19 -7.75 5.01
C PRO A 33 -5.82 -8.27 5.48
N PHE A 34 -4.94 -7.37 5.94
CA PHE A 34 -3.54 -7.65 6.22
C PHE A 34 -3.25 -7.85 7.71
N ILE A 35 -4.03 -7.24 8.60
CA ILE A 35 -3.89 -7.34 10.06
C ILE A 35 -3.75 -8.79 10.58
N PRO A 36 -4.48 -9.80 10.05
CA PRO A 36 -4.31 -11.18 10.49
C PRO A 36 -2.90 -11.75 10.24
N LEU A 37 -2.20 -11.23 9.22
CA LEU A 37 -0.88 -11.67 8.78
C LEU A 37 0.26 -10.78 9.33
N MET A 38 -0.07 -9.67 9.98
CA MET A 38 0.91 -8.81 10.64
C MET A 38 1.11 -9.26 12.09
N HIS A 39 2.36 -9.54 12.47
CA HIS A 39 2.70 -10.06 13.79
C HIS A 39 2.73 -8.94 14.82
N ASN A 40 3.29 -7.77 14.47
CA ASN A 40 3.53 -6.68 15.42
C ASN A 40 2.56 -5.51 15.29
N TRP A 41 1.64 -5.54 14.32
CA TRP A 41 0.73 -4.44 14.04
C TRP A 41 -0.74 -4.87 14.08
N ARG A 42 -1.55 -4.20 14.89
CA ARG A 42 -2.97 -4.54 15.11
C ARG A 42 -3.95 -3.39 14.91
N LYS A 43 -3.48 -2.16 14.70
CA LYS A 43 -4.35 -0.99 14.49
C LYS A 43 -4.74 -0.88 13.02
N ASN A 44 -6.01 -0.56 12.75
CA ASN A 44 -6.42 -0.31 11.37
C ASN A 44 -5.96 1.08 10.90
N ILE A 45 -5.47 1.15 9.67
CA ILE A 45 -5.15 2.39 8.98
C ILE A 45 -5.97 2.42 7.70
N VAL A 46 -6.72 3.49 7.49
CA VAL A 46 -7.48 3.73 6.26
C VAL A 46 -6.69 4.69 5.38
N PHE A 47 -6.48 4.32 4.13
CA PHE A 47 -5.82 5.13 3.12
C PHE A 47 -6.87 5.72 2.18
N ILE A 48 -6.79 7.03 1.95
CA ILE A 48 -7.63 7.72 0.97
C ILE A 48 -6.74 8.44 -0.03
N GLU A 49 -6.77 8.03 -1.28
CA GLU A 49 -6.09 8.71 -2.37
C GLU A 49 -7.06 9.59 -3.13
N CYS A 50 -6.71 10.86 -3.32
CA CYS A 50 -7.55 11.81 -4.03
C CYS A 50 -6.72 12.80 -4.85
N ASN A 51 -7.38 13.60 -5.68
CA ASN A 51 -6.71 14.68 -6.40
C ASN A 51 -6.05 15.66 -5.44
N ARG A 52 -4.84 16.13 -5.76
CA ARG A 52 -4.06 17.04 -4.91
C ARG A 52 -4.86 18.24 -4.40
N VAL A 53 -5.69 18.84 -5.25
CA VAL A 53 -6.53 20.01 -4.93
C VAL A 53 -7.63 19.73 -3.90
N ALA A 54 -7.98 18.46 -3.67
CA ALA A 54 -9.04 18.05 -2.76
C ALA A 54 -8.52 17.57 -1.40
N VAL A 55 -7.20 17.49 -1.21
CA VAL A 55 -6.59 16.94 0.00
C VAL A 55 -7.02 17.74 1.23
N ASP A 56 -6.89 19.06 1.20
CA ASP A 56 -7.18 19.90 2.37
C ASP A 56 -8.67 19.87 2.73
N SER A 57 -9.56 19.99 1.74
CA SER A 57 -11.01 19.88 1.96
C SER A 57 -11.41 18.51 2.52
N LEU A 58 -10.73 17.45 2.08
CA LEU A 58 -10.99 16.10 2.59
C LEU A 58 -10.46 15.93 4.02
N VAL A 59 -9.31 16.52 4.36
CA VAL A 59 -8.79 16.54 5.73
C VAL A 59 -9.80 17.23 6.66
N GLU A 60 -10.29 18.40 6.28
CA GLU A 60 -11.27 19.15 7.07
C GLU A 60 -12.57 18.36 7.27
N LEU A 61 -13.10 17.78 6.19
CA LEU A 61 -14.31 16.94 6.25
C LEU A 61 -14.11 15.75 7.19
N VAL A 62 -13.03 15.00 7.03
CA VAL A 62 -12.78 13.78 7.80
C VAL A 62 -12.50 14.13 9.27
N ALA A 63 -11.70 15.16 9.56
CA ALA A 63 -11.39 15.57 10.92
C ALA A 63 -12.64 16.03 11.69
N ARG A 64 -13.59 16.69 11.00
CA ARG A 64 -14.87 17.10 11.59
C ARG A 64 -15.78 15.92 11.92
N GLU A 65 -15.92 14.97 11.01
CA GLU A 65 -16.86 13.85 11.16
C GLU A 65 -16.28 12.68 11.98
N TYR A 66 -14.95 12.60 12.09
CA TYR A 66 -14.22 11.56 12.82
C TYR A 66 -13.21 12.16 13.81
N PRO A 67 -13.66 12.92 14.84
CA PRO A 67 -12.76 13.59 15.80
C PRO A 67 -11.93 12.61 16.65
N ASP A 68 -12.35 11.36 16.75
CA ASP A 68 -11.65 10.27 17.45
C ASP A 68 -10.57 9.57 16.60
N TYR A 69 -10.39 9.99 15.35
CA TYR A 69 -9.41 9.42 14.42
C TYR A 69 -8.25 10.38 14.25
N GLU A 70 -7.06 9.83 14.01
CA GLU A 70 -5.93 10.65 13.58
C GLU A 70 -5.99 10.82 12.08
N VAL A 71 -6.04 12.06 11.61
CA VAL A 71 -6.05 12.37 10.18
C VAL A 71 -4.68 12.90 9.79
N TYR A 72 -4.05 12.19 8.87
CA TYR A 72 -2.75 12.53 8.31
C TYR A 72 -2.92 12.84 6.83
N ALA A 73 -2.20 13.83 6.34
CA ALA A 73 -2.19 14.17 4.93
C ALA A 73 -0.79 14.40 4.41
N GLY A 74 -0.57 14.10 3.12
CA GLY A 74 0.69 14.39 2.49
C GLY A 74 0.68 14.28 0.98
N ILE A 75 1.60 15.01 0.38
CA ILE A 75 1.94 14.91 -1.03
C ILE A 75 3.14 13.95 -1.12
N LYS A 76 2.94 12.76 -1.69
CA LYS A 76 3.95 11.67 -1.81
C LYS A 76 4.48 11.07 -0.51
N LYS A 77 4.51 11.82 0.59
CA LYS A 77 5.02 11.44 1.91
C LYS A 77 4.21 12.15 3.01
N PRO A 78 3.11 11.58 3.52
CA PRO A 78 2.50 12.09 4.75
C PRO A 78 3.54 11.96 5.87
N ILE A 79 3.92 13.10 6.48
CA ILE A 79 4.85 13.09 7.60
C ILE A 79 4.03 12.69 8.84
N LEU A 80 4.09 11.42 9.25
CA LEU A 80 3.57 11.01 10.55
C LEU A 80 4.56 11.49 11.61
N ARG A 81 4.22 12.59 12.32
CA ARG A 81 5.05 13.10 13.42
C ARG A 81 4.67 12.57 14.80
N ILE A 82 3.69 11.68 14.93
CA ILE A 82 3.12 11.35 16.25
C ILE A 82 2.99 9.84 16.45
N LYS A 83 3.38 9.40 17.65
CA LYS A 83 3.17 8.05 18.17
C LYS A 83 1.65 7.79 18.18
N LEU A 84 1.15 6.77 17.47
CA LEU A 84 -0.31 6.52 17.34
C LEU A 84 -0.93 5.96 18.63
N VAL A 85 -0.76 6.61 19.77
CA VAL A 85 -0.94 5.94 21.06
C VAL A 85 -2.39 5.96 21.53
N ASP A 86 -3.20 6.98 21.20
CA ASP A 86 -4.47 7.20 21.93
C ASP A 86 -5.77 7.22 21.09
N LYS A 87 -5.70 7.06 19.77
CA LYS A 87 -6.87 7.20 18.88
C LYS A 87 -7.37 5.85 18.32
N LYS A 88 -8.66 5.80 17.96
CA LYS A 88 -9.37 4.55 17.58
C LYS A 88 -8.81 3.93 16.29
N ALA A 89 -8.44 4.77 15.33
CA ALA A 89 -7.79 4.38 14.09
C ALA A 89 -7.14 5.62 13.45
N SER A 90 -6.41 5.39 12.36
CA SER A 90 -5.73 6.45 11.61
C SER A 90 -6.22 6.49 10.18
N ILE A 91 -6.37 7.69 9.63
CA ILE A 91 -6.74 7.96 8.24
C ILE A 91 -5.58 8.70 7.59
N VAL A 92 -5.07 8.15 6.49
CA VAL A 92 -3.96 8.70 5.73
C VAL A 92 -4.47 9.15 4.37
N ILE A 93 -4.52 10.46 4.15
CA ILE A 93 -4.95 11.09 2.91
C ILE A 93 -3.72 11.38 2.04
N ILE A 94 -3.73 10.85 0.82
CA ILE A 94 -2.60 10.90 -0.10
C ILE A 94 -3.02 11.61 -1.37
N ALA A 95 -2.23 12.61 -1.78
CA ALA A 95 -2.39 13.20 -3.11
C ALA A 95 -1.98 12.17 -4.18
N ARG A 96 -2.91 11.80 -5.06
CA ARG A 96 -2.65 10.97 -6.24
C ARG A 96 -1.99 11.82 -7.32
N GLU A 97 -0.91 11.30 -7.92
CA GLU A 97 -0.33 11.85 -9.14
C GLU A 97 -0.75 11.01 -10.35
N GLY A 98 -1.68 11.55 -11.14
CA GLY A 98 -2.07 10.98 -12.43
C GLY A 98 -3.29 10.05 -12.40
N LYS A 99 -3.78 9.73 -13.61
CA LYS A 99 -4.91 8.83 -13.85
C LYS A 99 -4.39 7.43 -14.14
N THR A 100 -4.57 6.48 -13.25
CA THR A 100 -4.11 5.10 -13.49
C THR A 100 -5.25 4.11 -13.28
N ARG A 101 -6.15 4.03 -14.28
CA ARG A 101 -7.24 3.04 -14.32
C ARG A 101 -6.79 1.58 -14.09
N ARG A 102 -5.49 1.29 -14.28
CA ARG A 102 -4.94 -0.06 -14.11
C ARG A 102 -4.84 -0.49 -12.65
N GLU A 103 -4.69 0.44 -11.71
CA GLU A 103 -4.47 0.18 -10.26
C GLU A 103 -5.77 -0.04 -9.49
N VAL A 104 -6.89 0.04 -10.19
CA VAL A 104 -8.23 -0.11 -9.66
C VAL A 104 -8.87 -1.33 -10.32
N GLU A 105 -9.56 -2.13 -9.52
CA GLU A 105 -10.49 -3.18 -9.96
C GLU A 105 -11.90 -2.77 -9.50
N GLY A 106 -12.76 -2.42 -10.45
CA GLY A 106 -14.04 -1.76 -10.15
C GLY A 106 -13.81 -0.41 -9.47
N ASN A 107 -14.20 -0.31 -8.19
CA ASN A 107 -14.05 0.89 -7.35
C ASN A 107 -12.99 0.72 -6.24
N ARG A 108 -12.21 -0.37 -6.25
CA ARG A 108 -11.26 -0.72 -5.18
C ARG A 108 -9.83 -0.81 -5.73
N PRO A 109 -8.80 -0.57 -4.90
CA PRO A 109 -7.44 -0.82 -5.35
C PRO A 109 -7.18 -2.30 -5.52
N LYS A 110 -6.30 -2.62 -6.46
CA LYS A 110 -5.76 -3.97 -6.61
C LYS A 110 -4.84 -4.33 -5.44
N LEU A 111 -4.79 -5.61 -5.09
CA LEU A 111 -3.91 -6.14 -4.04
C LEU A 111 -2.45 -5.75 -4.26
N GLU A 112 -1.97 -5.88 -5.50
CA GLU A 112 -0.62 -5.56 -5.91
C GLU A 112 -0.24 -4.11 -5.57
N LYS A 113 -1.18 -3.19 -5.75
CA LYS A 113 -1.00 -1.79 -5.44
C LYS A 113 -0.88 -1.61 -3.93
N CYS A 114 -1.78 -2.19 -3.14
CA CYS A 114 -1.77 -2.10 -1.69
C CYS A 114 -0.44 -2.63 -1.12
N LEU A 115 0.02 -3.81 -1.56
CA LEU A 115 1.29 -4.40 -1.13
C LEU A 115 2.49 -3.49 -1.43
N VAL A 116 2.54 -2.91 -2.63
CA VAL A 116 3.59 -1.97 -3.05
C VAL A 116 3.55 -0.68 -2.23
N ASP A 117 2.37 -0.13 -2.00
CA ASP A 117 2.21 1.10 -1.23
C ASP A 117 2.58 0.90 0.24
N LEU A 118 2.23 -0.24 0.85
CA LEU A 118 2.67 -0.57 2.21
C LEU A 118 4.19 -0.59 2.35
N LEU A 119 4.88 -1.25 1.40
CA LEU A 119 6.35 -1.26 1.38
C LEU A 119 6.92 0.14 1.18
N TYR A 120 6.35 0.92 0.23
CA TYR A 120 6.80 2.27 -0.05
C TYR A 120 6.67 3.20 1.16
N PHE A 121 5.53 3.13 1.87
CA PHE A 121 5.28 3.95 3.04
C PHE A 121 6.08 3.46 4.26
N SER A 122 6.18 2.15 4.51
CA SER A 122 7.02 1.60 5.59
C SER A 122 8.50 1.96 5.40
N LYS A 123 9.05 1.79 4.19
CA LYS A 123 10.44 2.18 3.87
C LYS A 123 10.70 3.67 4.06
N SER A 124 9.68 4.50 3.85
CA SER A 124 9.81 5.96 4.02
C SER A 124 9.57 6.42 5.46
N GLU A 125 9.48 5.47 6.42
CA GLU A 125 9.15 5.71 7.83
C GLU A 125 7.78 6.40 8.04
N ILE A 126 6.92 6.27 7.04
CA ILE A 126 5.56 6.84 7.05
C ILE A 126 4.60 5.90 7.77
N LEU A 127 4.82 4.59 7.71
CA LEU A 127 4.00 3.64 8.46
C LEU A 127 4.82 3.03 9.58
N PRO A 128 4.30 2.94 10.81
CA PRO A 128 4.96 2.26 11.92
C PRO A 128 4.68 0.76 11.87
N ILE A 129 4.77 0.21 10.66
CA ILE A 129 4.71 -1.21 10.38
C ILE A 129 6.13 -1.62 10.02
N SER A 130 6.65 -2.64 10.71
CA SER A 130 8.01 -3.08 10.50
C SER A 130 8.20 -3.58 9.06
N LEU A 131 9.41 -3.39 8.50
CA LEU A 131 9.71 -3.95 7.19
C LEU A 131 9.55 -5.48 7.19
N THR A 132 9.89 -6.16 8.29
CA THR A 132 9.71 -7.61 8.44
C THR A 132 8.25 -8.01 8.26
N ASP A 133 7.29 -7.36 8.94
CA ASP A 133 5.85 -7.65 8.77
C ASP A 133 5.41 -7.47 7.31
N ILE A 134 5.95 -6.46 6.61
CA ILE A 134 5.64 -6.25 5.19
C ILE A 134 6.24 -7.35 4.32
N LEU A 135 7.45 -7.82 4.60
CA LEU A 135 8.10 -8.89 3.83
C LEU A 135 7.40 -10.23 4.04
N ASP A 136 7.00 -10.55 5.27
CA ASP A 136 6.23 -11.75 5.58
C ASP A 136 4.87 -11.74 4.87
N LEU A 137 4.20 -10.58 4.84
CA LEU A 137 2.96 -10.38 4.09
C LEU A 137 3.17 -10.67 2.58
N TRP A 138 4.25 -10.14 2.01
CA TRP A 138 4.58 -10.36 0.60
C TRP A 138 4.92 -11.82 0.31
N GLU A 139 5.73 -12.47 1.16
CA GLU A 139 6.07 -13.90 1.03
C GLU A 139 4.80 -14.75 1.09
N HIS A 140 3.87 -14.45 2.00
CA HIS A 140 2.59 -15.14 2.10
C HIS A 140 1.78 -15.06 0.80
N TYR A 141 1.49 -13.85 0.30
CA TYR A 141 0.62 -13.69 -0.87
C TYR A 141 1.27 -14.17 -2.16
N LEU A 142 2.59 -13.99 -2.33
CA LEU A 142 3.28 -14.41 -3.55
C LEU A 142 3.59 -15.91 -3.60
N SER A 143 3.66 -16.59 -2.45
CA SER A 143 3.97 -18.02 -2.39
C SER A 143 2.73 -18.91 -2.39
N ASN A 144 1.65 -18.48 -1.73
CA ASN A 144 0.56 -19.38 -1.38
C ASN A 144 -0.73 -19.13 -2.18
N THR A 145 -0.74 -18.15 -3.07
CA THR A 145 -2.00 -17.69 -3.66
C THR A 145 -1.82 -17.25 -5.11
N ASP A 146 -2.70 -17.71 -6.02
CA ASP A 146 -2.85 -17.13 -7.37
C ASP A 146 -3.56 -15.74 -7.31
N LEU A 147 -3.61 -15.11 -6.12
CA LEU A 147 -4.27 -13.81 -5.89
C LEU A 147 -3.43 -12.64 -6.38
N VAL A 148 -2.10 -12.75 -6.32
CA VAL A 148 -1.17 -11.69 -6.71
C VAL A 148 -0.53 -12.02 -8.04
N LYS A 149 -0.76 -11.15 -9.02
CA LYS A 149 -0.07 -11.20 -10.31
C LYS A 149 1.24 -10.44 -10.21
N PHE A 150 2.34 -11.18 -10.10
CA PHE A 150 3.67 -10.60 -9.96
C PHE A 150 4.01 -9.53 -11.02
N ASN A 151 3.62 -9.76 -12.29
CA ASN A 151 3.86 -8.78 -13.35
C ASN A 151 3.12 -7.45 -13.14
N GLU A 152 1.93 -7.48 -12.52
CA GLU A 152 1.21 -6.27 -12.15
C GLU A 152 1.89 -5.59 -10.96
N LEU A 153 2.27 -6.37 -9.94
CA LEU A 153 3.03 -5.91 -8.78
C LEU A 153 4.35 -5.23 -9.16
N TYR A 154 5.14 -5.84 -10.04
CA TYR A 154 6.40 -5.26 -10.53
C TYR A 154 6.17 -3.95 -11.29
N ARG A 155 5.13 -3.85 -12.11
CA ARG A 155 4.80 -2.59 -12.80
C ARG A 155 4.41 -1.47 -11.82
N TYR A 156 3.70 -1.79 -10.73
CA TYR A 156 3.42 -0.81 -9.69
C TYR A 156 4.68 -0.40 -8.94
N SER A 157 5.54 -1.35 -8.60
CA SER A 157 6.76 -1.06 -7.85
C SER A 157 7.72 -0.14 -8.61
N LEU A 158 7.77 -0.22 -9.94
CA LEU A 158 8.53 0.71 -10.78
C LEU A 158 8.08 2.17 -10.59
N ARG A 159 6.78 2.43 -10.43
CA ARG A 159 6.23 3.78 -10.20
C ARG A 159 6.60 4.35 -8.83
N ARG A 160 6.88 3.46 -7.87
CA ARG A 160 7.36 3.81 -6.53
C ARG A 160 8.88 3.74 -6.39
N TYR A 161 9.62 3.56 -7.51
CA TYR A 161 11.07 3.39 -7.53
C TYR A 161 11.56 2.19 -6.68
N LEU A 162 10.72 1.16 -6.57
CA LEU A 162 10.97 -0.09 -5.83
C LEU A 162 11.23 -1.29 -6.75
N GLY A 163 11.31 -1.10 -8.07
CA GLY A 163 11.48 -2.20 -9.03
C GLY A 163 12.71 -3.06 -8.78
N TRP A 164 13.84 -2.44 -8.42
CA TRP A 164 15.08 -3.17 -8.09
C TRP A 164 14.86 -4.10 -6.89
N PHE A 165 14.21 -3.61 -5.83
CA PHE A 165 13.92 -4.38 -4.64
C PHE A 165 13.02 -5.58 -4.97
N VAL A 166 11.94 -5.33 -5.71
CA VAL A 166 11.01 -6.40 -6.11
C VAL A 166 11.69 -7.47 -6.96
N SER A 167 12.63 -7.08 -7.85
CA SER A 167 13.38 -8.06 -8.64
C SER A 167 14.29 -8.94 -7.77
N ILE A 168 14.96 -8.36 -6.76
CA ILE A 168 15.76 -9.12 -5.79
C ILE A 168 14.87 -10.05 -4.98
N PHE A 169 13.74 -9.54 -4.47
CA PHE A 169 12.79 -10.32 -3.69
C PHE A 169 12.27 -11.52 -4.49
N ALA A 170 11.93 -11.33 -5.77
CA ALA A 170 11.48 -12.40 -6.65
C ALA A 170 12.54 -13.48 -6.86
N TYR A 171 13.80 -13.08 -7.02
CA TYR A 171 14.92 -14.03 -7.11
C TYR A 171 15.04 -14.86 -5.83
N TYR A 172 15.03 -14.24 -4.65
CA TYR A 172 15.06 -14.97 -3.38
C TYR A 172 13.87 -15.91 -3.23
N LEU A 173 12.67 -15.45 -3.58
CA LEU A 173 11.47 -16.24 -3.44
C LEU A 173 11.46 -17.44 -4.39
N SER A 174 11.99 -17.31 -5.62
CA SER A 174 12.15 -18.44 -6.56
C SER A 174 13.09 -19.54 -6.07
N LYS A 175 13.97 -19.26 -5.10
CA LYS A 175 14.81 -20.28 -4.46
C LYS A 175 14.04 -21.09 -3.42
N LYS A 176 12.95 -20.53 -2.89
CA LYS A 176 12.13 -21.14 -1.84
C LYS A 176 10.85 -21.76 -2.38
N THR A 177 10.27 -21.22 -3.45
CA THR A 177 8.95 -21.60 -3.96
C THR A 177 8.89 -21.58 -5.50
N VAL A 178 7.93 -22.31 -6.08
CA VAL A 178 7.68 -22.29 -7.53
C VAL A 178 6.88 -21.04 -7.88
N LEU A 179 7.57 -19.93 -8.18
CA LEU A 179 6.91 -18.72 -8.67
C LEU A 179 6.57 -18.81 -10.15
N LYS A 180 5.31 -18.51 -10.49
CA LYS A 180 4.88 -18.22 -11.87
C LYS A 180 5.30 -16.79 -12.26
N THR A 181 6.60 -16.55 -12.41
CA THR A 181 7.12 -15.25 -12.85
C THR A 181 8.03 -15.38 -14.05
N ASP A 182 8.08 -14.31 -14.84
CA ASP A 182 8.93 -14.23 -16.02
C ASP A 182 10.40 -14.31 -15.61
N GLU A 183 11.17 -15.22 -16.21
CA GLU A 183 12.61 -15.43 -15.93
C GLU A 183 13.44 -14.15 -16.01
N ARG A 184 13.00 -13.16 -16.81
CA ARG A 184 13.67 -11.85 -16.91
C ARG A 184 13.76 -11.14 -15.56
N HIS A 185 12.77 -11.31 -14.68
CA HIS A 185 12.78 -10.71 -13.35
C HIS A 185 13.82 -11.34 -12.44
N PHE A 186 14.05 -12.66 -12.56
CA PHE A 186 15.10 -13.35 -11.82
C PHE A 186 16.50 -12.90 -12.25
N LYS A 187 16.72 -12.79 -13.57
CA LYS A 187 17.98 -12.27 -14.12
C LYS A 187 18.25 -10.84 -13.65
N SER A 188 17.22 -9.99 -13.64
CA SER A 188 17.32 -8.64 -13.08
C SER A 188 17.64 -8.65 -11.59
N GLY A 189 17.03 -9.56 -10.82
CA GLY A 189 17.26 -9.71 -9.39
C GLY A 189 18.71 -10.09 -9.06
N MET A 190 19.27 -11.09 -9.76
CA MET A 190 20.67 -11.48 -9.60
C MET A 190 21.63 -10.33 -9.91
N LYS A 191 21.43 -9.64 -11.04
CA LYS A 191 22.27 -8.49 -11.42
C LYS A 191 22.22 -7.38 -10.37
N ASN A 192 21.03 -7.07 -9.85
CA ASN A 192 20.89 -6.05 -8.81
C ASN A 192 21.57 -6.47 -7.50
N LEU A 193 21.54 -7.76 -7.14
CA LEU A 193 22.23 -8.28 -5.96
C LEU A 193 23.76 -8.22 -6.11
N GLU A 194 24.29 -8.54 -7.29
CA GLU A 194 25.72 -8.40 -7.60
C GLU A 194 26.18 -6.95 -7.49
N LEU A 195 25.41 -6.01 -8.03
CA LEU A 195 25.70 -4.57 -7.92
C LEU A 195 25.73 -4.11 -6.46
N LEU A 196 24.80 -4.56 -5.61
CA LEU A 196 24.81 -4.22 -4.18
C LEU A 196 26.07 -4.72 -3.47
N LYS A 197 26.55 -5.92 -3.79
CA LYS A 197 27.79 -6.47 -3.22
C LYS A 197 29.01 -5.63 -3.62
N LEU A 198 29.05 -5.14 -4.86
CA LEU A 198 30.15 -4.30 -5.35
C LEU A 198 30.20 -2.91 -4.69
N VAL A 199 29.05 -2.33 -4.35
CA VAL A 199 28.95 -0.99 -3.72
C VAL A 199 29.11 -1.06 -2.19
N SER A 200 28.92 -2.23 -1.59
CA SER A 200 29.04 -2.45 -0.14
C SER A 200 30.43 -2.95 0.29
N ALA A 201 31.34 -3.15 -0.66
CA ALA A 201 32.73 -3.55 -0.46
C ALA A 201 33.65 -2.32 -0.52
#